data_AF-A0A7Z2SSI0-F1
#
_entry.id   AF-A0A7Z2SSI0-F1
#
_cell.length_a   1.000
_cell.length_b   1.000
_cell.length_c   1.000
_cell.angle_alpha   90.00
_cell.angle_beta   90.00
_cell.angle_gamma   90.00
#
_symmetry.space_group_name_H-M   'P 1'
#
loop_
_entity.id
_entity.type
_entity.pdbx_description
1 polymer ?
#
loop_
_entity_poly.entity_id
_entity_poly.type
_entity_poly.pdbx_seq_one_letter_code
_entity_poly.pdbx_strand_id
1 'polypeptide(L)' 'MTTTVLCAEQAGARDRLATPEEREACTPDVLRLCSSHIPDAGAITSCLRAKFGNLSDQCRYVISFRDSAKRKESSK' A
#
# COMPACT_ATOMS: atom_id res chain seq x y z
N MET A 1 6.35 -28.48 -35.51
CA MET A 1 5.21 -27.56 -35.70
C MET A 1 5.11 -26.69 -34.46
N THR A 2 5.76 -25.53 -34.49
CA THR A 2 5.82 -24.55 -33.39
C THR A 2 4.71 -23.52 -33.60
N THR A 3 3.65 -23.58 -32.81
CA THR A 3 2.71 -22.47 -32.66
C THR A 3 3.15 -21.63 -31.46
N THR A 4 3.48 -20.38 -31.77
CA THR A 4 3.87 -19.31 -30.85
C THR A 4 2.77 -19.01 -29.83
N VAL A 5 3.17 -18.87 -28.56
CA VAL A 5 2.36 -18.26 -27.51
C VAL A 5 2.38 -16.74 -27.72
N LEU A 6 1.21 -16.15 -27.95
CA LEU A 6 0.93 -14.71 -27.89
C LEU A 6 -0.51 -14.63 -27.34
N CYS A 7 -0.77 -14.14 -26.13
CA CYS A 7 -0.71 -12.72 -25.78
C CYS A 7 -0.20 -12.53 -24.34
N ALA A 8 0.86 -11.73 -24.19
CA ALA A 8 1.13 -11.01 -22.96
C ALA A 8 0.30 -9.72 -22.98
N GLU A 9 -0.85 -9.69 -22.30
CA GLU A 9 -1.74 -8.51 -22.35
C GLU A 9 -2.61 -8.41 -21.10
N GLN A 10 -2.02 -8.55 -19.90
CA GLN A 10 -2.64 -8.05 -18.69
C GLN A 10 -1.56 -7.51 -17.75
N ALA A 11 -1.12 -6.28 -18.01
CA ALA A 11 -0.53 -5.43 -16.99
C ALA A 11 -1.65 -4.99 -16.03
N GLY A 12 -2.17 -5.94 -15.25
CA GLY A 12 -2.99 -5.65 -14.08
C GLY A 12 -2.15 -4.83 -13.13
N ALA A 13 -2.67 -3.69 -12.70
CA ALA A 13 -2.01 -2.84 -11.74
C ALA A 13 -1.66 -3.72 -10.54
N ARG A 14 -0.36 -3.94 -10.36
CA ARG A 14 0.14 -4.62 -9.18
C ARG A 14 -0.29 -3.74 -8.03
N ASP A 15 -1.02 -4.30 -7.07
CA ASP A 15 -1.10 -3.78 -5.71
C ASP A 15 0.33 -3.39 -5.31
N ARG A 16 0.64 -2.10 -5.46
CA ARG A 16 2.04 -1.67 -5.54
C ARG A 16 2.51 -1.77 -4.10
N LEU A 17 3.33 -2.79 -3.84
CA LEU A 17 4.01 -2.96 -2.57
C LEU A 17 4.55 -1.61 -2.13
N ALA A 18 4.32 -1.26 -0.87
CA ALA A 18 4.81 -0.01 -0.34
C ALA A 18 6.31 0.08 -0.60
N THR A 19 6.76 1.16 -1.23
CA THR A 19 8.19 1.35 -1.48
C THR A 19 8.91 1.42 -0.13
N PRO A 20 10.22 1.09 -0.08
CA PRO A 20 10.99 1.28 1.14
C PRO A 20 10.83 2.71 1.68
N GLU A 21 10.83 3.72 0.81
CA GLU A 21 10.64 5.12 1.23
C GLU A 21 9.25 5.37 1.84
N GLU A 22 8.19 4.82 1.24
CA GLU A 22 6.82 4.91 1.78
C GLU A 22 6.71 4.23 3.15
N ARG A 23 7.37 3.06 3.32
CA ARG A 23 7.41 2.36 4.60
C ARG A 23 8.16 3.17 5.63
N GLU A 24 9.33 3.72 5.29
CA GLU A 24 10.14 4.55 6.19
C GLU A 24 9.40 5.80 6.66
N ALA A 25 8.64 6.46 5.77
CA ALA A 25 7.79 7.59 6.12
C ALA A 25 6.73 7.23 7.18
N CYS A 26 6.21 6.00 7.14
CA CYS A 26 5.22 5.49 8.08
C CYS A 26 5.81 4.73 9.28
N THR A 27 7.07 4.28 9.23
CA THR A 27 7.74 3.54 10.32
C THR A 27 7.60 4.17 11.70
N PRO A 28 7.85 5.49 11.91
CA PRO A 28 7.72 6.06 13.26
C PRO A 28 6.28 6.04 13.78
N ASP A 29 5.30 6.22 12.91
CA ASP A 29 3.88 6.14 13.25
C ASP A 29 3.44 4.70 13.53
N VAL A 30 3.93 3.74 12.74
CA VAL A 30 3.68 2.31 12.95
C VAL A 30 4.21 1.87 14.29
N LEU A 31 5.45 2.21 14.65
CA LEU A 31 6.04 1.83 15.92
C LEU A 31 5.33 2.46 17.12
N ARG A 32 4.81 3.69 16.97
CA ARG A 32 4.13 4.41 18.06
C ARG A 32 2.67 4.04 18.22
N LEU A 33 1.95 3.78 17.12
CA LEU A 33 0.49 3.61 17.10
C LEU A 33 0.04 2.18 16.78
N CYS A 34 0.80 1.46 15.96
CA CYS A 34 0.41 0.17 15.37
C CYS A 34 1.44 -0.95 15.61
N SER A 35 2.30 -0.82 16.63
CA SER A 35 3.40 -1.77 16.88
C SER A 35 2.92 -3.18 17.19
N SER A 36 1.72 -3.30 17.77
CA SER A 36 1.05 -4.58 18.03
C SER A 36 0.71 -5.38 16.77
N HIS A 37 0.75 -4.75 15.58
CA HIS A 37 0.46 -5.41 14.30
C HIS A 37 1.72 -5.82 13.54
N ILE A 38 2.92 -5.50 14.04
CA ILE A 38 4.18 -5.95 13.42
C ILE A 38 4.30 -7.48 13.62
N PRO A 39 4.65 -8.26 12.58
CA PRO A 39 5.16 -7.85 11.26
C PRO A 39 4.10 -7.79 10.13
N ASP A 40 2.81 -7.87 10.44
CA ASP A 40 1.75 -7.99 9.45
C ASP A 40 1.44 -6.66 8.72
N ALA A 41 1.90 -6.56 7.47
CA ALA A 41 1.77 -5.33 6.68
C ALA A 41 0.30 -4.96 6.36
N GLY A 42 -0.59 -5.94 6.25
CA GLY A 42 -2.02 -5.71 5.98
C GLY A 42 -2.74 -5.12 7.20
N ALA A 43 -2.50 -5.68 8.37
CA ALA A 43 -2.99 -5.17 9.64
C ALA A 43 -2.41 -3.80 9.96
N ILE A 44 -1.12 -3.57 9.70
CA ILE A 44 -0.48 -2.25 9.83
C ILE A 44 -1.18 -1.22 8.94
N THR A 45 -1.40 -1.53 7.66
CA THR A 45 -2.08 -0.60 6.73
C THR A 45 -3.50 -0.26 7.21
N SER A 46 -4.22 -1.25 7.73
CA SER A 46 -5.57 -1.04 8.28
C SER A 46 -5.54 -0.18 9.55
N CYS A 47 -4.58 -0.42 10.45
CA CYS A 47 -4.37 0.38 11.65
C CYS A 47 -4.00 1.83 11.31
N LEU A 48 -3.11 2.06 10.34
CA LEU A 48 -2.73 3.40 9.88
C LEU A 48 -3.95 4.15 9.31
N ARG A 49 -4.80 3.48 8.52
CA ARG A 49 -6.07 4.06 8.04
C ARG A 49 -7.01 4.43 9.18
N ALA A 50 -7.16 3.56 10.17
CA ALA A 50 -8.00 3.83 11.35
C ALA A 50 -7.45 4.98 12.21
N LYS A 51 -6.12 5.17 12.23
CA LYS A 51 -5.42 6.19 13.01
C LYS A 51 -4.99 7.40 12.17
N PHE A 52 -5.59 7.60 10.99
CA PHE A 52 -5.14 8.61 10.01
C PHE A 52 -4.93 10.02 10.60
N GLY A 53 -5.82 10.47 11.48
CA GLY A 53 -5.71 11.78 12.15
C GLY A 53 -4.55 11.91 13.17
N ASN A 54 -3.95 10.79 13.59
CA ASN A 54 -2.83 10.76 14.53
C ASN A 54 -1.48 10.46 13.87
N LEU A 55 -1.47 10.18 12.55
CA LEU A 55 -0.26 9.95 11.77
C LEU A 55 0.52 11.26 11.56
N SER A 56 1.80 11.16 11.25
CA SER A 56 2.61 12.28 10.77
C SER A 56 2.19 12.69 9.35
N ASP A 57 2.46 13.92 8.95
CA ASP A 57 2.07 14.45 7.63
C ASP A 57 2.62 13.62 6.47
N GLN A 58 3.86 13.13 6.62
CA GLN A 58 4.51 12.26 5.62
C GLN A 58 3.74 10.94 5.43
N CYS A 59 3.40 10.25 6.52
CA CYS A 59 2.66 9.00 6.44
C CYS A 59 1.20 9.21 5.96
N ARG A 60 0.56 10.32 6.34
CA ARG A 60 -0.77 10.68 5.81
C ARG A 60 -0.75 10.84 4.29
N TYR A 61 0.28 11.49 3.75
CA TYR A 61 0.43 11.66 2.31
C TYR A 61 0.56 10.32 1.59
N VAL A 62 1.36 9.39 2.13
CA VAL A 62 1.49 8.03 1.58
C VAL A 62 0.16 7.29 1.60
N ILE A 63 -0.53 7.28 2.75
CA ILE A 63 -1.79 6.55 2.89
C ILE A 63 -2.89 7.15 2.00
N SER A 64 -2.98 8.47 1.86
CA SER A 64 -3.97 9.12 0.99
C SER A 64 -3.71 8.85 -0.49
N PHE A 65 -2.44 8.87 -0.92
CA PHE A 65 -2.05 8.50 -2.28
C PHE A 65 -2.39 7.04 -2.59
N ARG A 66 -2.11 6.12 -1.65
CA ARG A 66 -2.40 4.68 -1.79
C ARG A 66 -3.90 4.38 -1.79
N ASP A 67 -4.69 5.07 -0.99
CA ASP A 67 -6.16 4.95 -0.98
C ASP A 67 -6.77 5.42 -2.32
N SER A 68 -6.24 6.54 -2.84
CA SER A 68 -6.61 7.06 -4.15
C SER A 68 -6.25 6.09 -5.29
N ALA A 69 -5.09 5.43 -5.21
CA ALA A 69 -4.66 4.42 -6.17
C ALA A 69 -5.56 3.16 -6.12
N LYS A 70 -5.95 2.69 -4.92
CA LYS A 70 -6.88 1.56 -4.73
C LYS A 70 -8.25 1.81 -5.37
N ARG A 71 -8.75 3.05 -5.33
CA ARG A 71 -10.07 3.40 -5.91
C ARG A 71 -10.09 3.31 -7.44
N LYS A 72 -8.94 3.49 -8.10
CA LYS A 72 -8.79 3.34 -9.55
C LYS A 72 -8.77 1.86 -9.98
N GLU A 73 -8.26 0.99 -9.13
CA GLU A 73 -8.23 -0.48 -9.34
C GLU A 73 -9.63 -1.10 -9.18
N SER A 74 -10.37 -0.73 -8.13
CA SER A 74 -11.67 -1.34 -7.81
C SER A 74 -12.82 -0.97 -8.76
N SER A 75 -12.55 -0.16 -9.79
CA SER A 75 -13.55 0.32 -10.75
C SER A 75 -13.37 -0.31 -12.14
N LYS A 76 -12.90 -1.56 -12.19
CA LYS A 76 -12.86 -2.36 -13.42
C LYS A 76 -13.61 -3.66 -13.24
#